data_AF-A0AAE5HT37-F1
#
_entry.id   AF-A0AAE5HT37-F1
#
_cell.length_a   1.000
_cell.length_b   1.000
_cell.length_c   1.000
_cell.angle_alpha   90.00
_cell.angle_beta   90.00
_cell.angle_gamma   90.00
#
_symmetry.space_group_name_H-M   'P 1'
#
loop_
_entity.id
_entity.type
_entity.pdbx_description
1 polymer ?
#
loop_
_entity_poly.entity_id
_entity_poly.type
_entity_poly.pdbx_seq_one_letter_code
_entity_poly.pdbx_strand_id
1 'polypeptide(L)' 'MNDSMFWKPFMIPVYLMVAFLGFLLFKFYIQANMASIILIVGPLIYVAIASIIYNTNRKRQNK' A
#
# COMPACT_ATOMS: atom_id res chain seq x y z
N MET A 1 9.58 -16.89 -6.28
CA MET A 1 8.92 -15.59 -5.99
C MET A 1 9.21 -14.53 -7.06
N ASN A 2 9.41 -14.90 -8.34
CA ASN A 2 9.92 -13.96 -9.35
C ASN A 2 8.84 -13.22 -10.17
N ASP A 3 7.58 -13.66 -10.10
CA ASP A 3 6.45 -13.11 -10.89
C ASP A 3 5.21 -12.73 -10.06
N SER A 4 5.35 -12.62 -8.73
CA SER A 4 4.23 -12.17 -7.90
C SER A 4 3.86 -10.73 -8.22
N MET A 5 2.67 -10.55 -8.79
CA MET A 5 2.11 -9.26 -9.22
C MET A 5 2.16 -8.20 -8.11
N PHE A 6 2.06 -8.65 -6.85
CA PHE A 6 2.08 -7.82 -5.65
C PHE A 6 3.34 -6.96 -5.47
N TRP A 7 4.50 -7.41 -5.95
CA TRP A 7 5.79 -6.73 -5.75
C TRP A 7 6.23 -5.92 -6.96
N LYS A 8 5.38 -5.82 -7.99
CA LYS A 8 5.70 -5.03 -9.18
C LYS A 8 5.79 -3.54 -8.81
N PRO A 9 6.77 -2.79 -9.33
CA PRO A 9 6.93 -1.36 -9.04
C PRO A 9 5.66 -0.55 -9.29
N PHE A 10 4.91 -0.91 -10.33
CA PHE A 10 3.67 -0.25 -10.70
C PHE A 10 2.53 -0.45 -9.68
N MET A 11 2.58 -1.48 -8.83
CA MET A 11 1.55 -1.69 -7.81
C MET A 11 1.69 -0.75 -6.60
N ILE A 12 2.87 -0.19 -6.35
CA ILE A 12 3.12 0.77 -5.27
C ILE A 12 2.16 1.97 -5.33
N PRO A 13 2.04 2.71 -6.46
CA PRO A 13 1.08 3.80 -6.56
C PRO A 13 -0.38 3.31 -6.46
N VAL A 14 -0.69 2.09 -6.89
CA VAL A 14 -2.04 1.51 -6.74
C VAL A 14 -2.39 1.32 -5.27
N TYR A 15 -1.49 0.76 -4.45
CA TYR A 15 -1.73 0.60 -3.01
C TYR A 15 -1.96 1.93 -2.31
N LEU A 16 -1.18 2.96 -2.65
CA LEU A 16 -1.34 4.30 -2.09
C LEU A 16 -2.64 4.97 -2.54
N MET A 17 -3.04 4.78 -3.80
CA MET A 17 -4.29 5.31 -4.33
C MET A 17 -5.49 4.67 -3.63
N VAL A 18 -5.51 3.34 -3.48
CA VAL A 18 -6.58 2.63 -2.76
C VAL A 18 -6.59 3.00 -1.28
N ALA A 19 -5.42 3.15 -0.64
CA ALA A 19 -5.32 3.60 0.74
C ALA A 19 -5.91 5.01 0.92
N PHE A 20 -5.61 5.92 0.00
CA PHE A 20 -6.11 7.29 0.02
C PHE A 20 -7.61 7.38 -0.24
N LEU A 21 -8.12 6.68 -1.26
CA LEU A 21 -9.56 6.61 -1.54
C LEU A 21 -10.31 5.95 -0.38
N GLY A 22 -9.75 4.87 0.18
CA GLY A 22 -10.30 4.22 1.36
C GLY A 22 -10.36 5.17 2.55
N PHE A 23 -9.27 5.90 2.83
CA PHE A 23 -9.26 6.91 3.89
C PHE A 23 -10.36 7.97 3.67
N LEU A 24 -10.47 8.51 2.45
CA LEU A 24 -11.49 9.51 2.13
C LEU A 24 -12.91 8.97 2.35
N LEU A 25 -13.19 7.77 1.83
CA LEU A 25 -14.49 7.12 1.97
C LEU A 25 -14.83 6.87 3.45
N PHE A 26 -13.93 6.24 4.19
CA PHE A 26 -14.21 5.87 5.57
C PHE A 26 -14.25 7.08 6.50
N LYS A 27 -13.40 8.09 6.27
CA LYS A 27 -13.36 9.28 7.12
C LYS A 27 -14.50 10.25 6.85
N PHE A 28 -14.78 10.57 5.59
CA PHE A 28 -15.70 11.64 5.22
C PHE A 28 -17.10 11.14 4.89
N TYR A 29 -17.22 9.99 4.22
CA TYR A 29 -18.52 9.47 3.79
C TYR A 29 -19.16 8.60 4.87
N ILE A 30 -18.43 7.57 5.34
CA ILE A 30 -18.93 6.62 6.36
C ILE A 30 -18.81 7.21 7.78
N GLN A 31 -17.93 8.19 7.97
CA GLN A 31 -17.62 8.79 9.29
C GLN A 31 -17.19 7.73 10.32
N ALA A 32 -16.44 6.73 9.86
CA ALA A 32 -15.93 5.66 10.70
C ALA A 32 -14.94 6.20 11.75
N ASN A 33 -14.87 5.51 12.89
CA ASN A 33 -13.90 5.82 13.92
C ASN A 33 -12.46 5.59 13.39
N MET A 34 -11.49 6.34 13.93
CA MET A 34 -10.08 6.23 13.57
C MET A 34 -9.55 4.80 13.65
N ALA A 35 -9.95 4.04 14.67
CA ALA A 35 -9.52 2.64 14.82
C ALA A 35 -9.90 1.79 13.60
N SER A 36 -11.12 1.93 13.09
CA SER A 36 -11.61 1.22 11.89
C SER A 36 -10.88 1.68 10.63
N ILE A 37 -10.63 3.00 10.50
CA ILE A 37 -9.87 3.55 9.37
C ILE A 37 -8.46 2.97 9.35
N ILE A 38 -7.79 2.92 10.51
CA ILE A 38 -6.43 2.37 10.64
C ILE A 38 -6.41 0.88 10.29
N LEU A 39 -7.42 0.11 10.71
CA LEU A 39 -7.50 -1.32 10.37
C LEU A 39 -7.60 -1.59 8.87
N ILE A 40 -8.25 -0.69 8.12
CA ILE A 40 -8.47 -0.86 6.68
C ILE A 40 -7.32 -0.26 5.86
N VAL A 41 -6.89 0.96 6.21
CA VAL A 41 -5.88 1.72 5.46
C VAL A 41 -4.45 1.34 5.87
N GLY A 42 -4.23 0.99 7.13
CA GLY A 42 -2.92 0.66 7.69
C GLY A 42 -2.21 -0.48 6.96
N PRO A 43 -2.86 -1.63 6.70
CA PRO A 43 -2.25 -2.71 5.95
C PRO A 43 -1.83 -2.31 4.53
N LEU A 44 -2.60 -1.46 3.84
CA LEU A 44 -2.28 -0.98 2.50
C LEU A 44 -1.01 -0.12 2.49
N ILE A 45 -0.87 0.77 3.49
CA ILE A 45 0.35 1.57 3.67
C ILE A 45 1.54 0.67 3.99
N TYR A 46 1.36 -0.33 4.86
CA TYR A 46 2.42 -1.28 5.20
C TYR A 46 2.91 -2.05 3.96
N VAL A 47 1.98 -2.56 3.13
CA VAL A 47 2.30 -3.24 1.87
C VAL A 47 3.01 -2.31 0.89
N ALA A 48 2.59 -1.05 0.78
CA ALA A 48 3.26 -0.07 -0.07
C ALA A 48 4.73 0.13 0.35
N ILE A 49 4.99 0.31 1.65
CA ILE A 49 6.36 0.48 2.19
C ILE A 49 7.18 -0.80 1.97
N ALA A 50 6.62 -1.97 2.30
CA ALA A 50 7.29 -3.24 2.09
C ALA A 50 7.66 -3.45 0.61
N SER A 51 6.76 -3.06 -0.31
CA SER A 51 7.00 -3.15 -1.76
C SER A 51 8.09 -2.18 -2.23
N ILE A 52 8.19 -0.97 -1.64
CA ILE A 52 9.28 -0.03 -1.93
C ILE A 52 10.63 -0.63 -1.48
N ILE A 53 10.70 -1.16 -0.26
CA ILE A 53 11.92 -1.75 0.30
C ILE A 53 12.37 -2.95 -0.54
N TYR A 54 11.44 -3.87 -0.83
CA TYR A 54 11.71 -5.05 -1.63
C TYR A 54 12.30 -4.68 -3.00
N ASN A 55 11.67 -3.73 -3.68
CA ASN A 55 12.06 -3.38 -5.04
C ASN A 55 13.36 -2.56 -5.07
N THR A 56 13.62 -1.75 -4.04
CA THR A 56 14.90 -1.05 -3.85
C THR A 56 16.04 -2.04 -3.64
N ASN A 57 15.85 -3.04 -2.78
CA ASN A 57 16.85 -4.09 -2.54
C ASN A 57 17.11 -4.93 -3.80
N ARG A 58 16.06 -5.27 -4.56
CA ARG A 58 16.19 -5.99 -5.83
C ARG A 58 16.98 -5.19 -6.87
N LYS A 59 16.72 -3.87 -6.99
CA LYS A 59 17.51 -2.99 -7.87
C LYS A 59 18.99 -2.93 -7.47
N ARG A 60 19.29 -2.96 -6.16
CA ARG A 60 20.67 -2.95 -5.65
C ARG A 60 21.42 -4.26 -5.93
N GLN A 61 20.74 -5.40 -5.91
CA GLN A 61 21.34 -6.72 -6.21
C GLN A 61 21.59 -6.95 -7.71
N ASN A 62 20.81 -6.29 -8.57
CA ASN A 62 20.94 -6.39 -10.03
C ASN A 62 21.93 -5.36 -10.62
N LYS A 63 22.64 -4.60 -9.77
CA LYS A 63 23.58 -3.55 -10.16
C LYS A 63 24.99 -3.95 -9.73
#